data_AF-A0A366JEL9-F1
#
_entry.id   AF-A0A366JEL9-F1
#
_cell.length_a   1.000
_cell.length_b   1.000
_cell.length_c   1.000
_cell.angle_alpha   90.00
_cell.angle_beta   90.00
_cell.angle_gamma   90.00
#
_symmetry.space_group_name_H-M   'P 1'
#
loop_
_entity.id
_entity.type
_entity.pdbx_description
1 polymer ?
#
loop_
_entity_poly.entity_id
_entity_poly.type
_entity_poly.pdbx_seq_one_letter_code
_entity_poly.pdbx_strand_id
1 'polypeptide(L)'
;MSRFELGFKSSELPVTLKDCSYENDTCPSFYFRVKDQYYKLWVEYKDKAQREDPDSPRYTVCKAINEGDDESPEIYSDSSKEDLFRSEYVSELIGFLSS
;
A
#
# COMPACT_ATOMS: atom_id res chain seq x y z
N MET A 1 -8.41 -15.75 16.43
CA MET A 1 -8.13 -15.06 15.15
C MET A 1 -7.48 -13.74 15.49
N SER A 2 -6.25 -13.49 15.04
CA SER A 2 -5.60 -12.19 15.24
C SER A 2 -6.22 -11.17 14.29
N ARG A 3 -6.47 -9.97 14.80
CA ARG A 3 -6.90 -8.83 13.98
C ARG A 3 -5.76 -8.44 13.03
N PHE A 4 -6.07 -8.08 11.78
CA PHE A 4 -5.07 -7.53 10.86
C PHE A 4 -4.46 -6.25 11.43
N GLU A 5 -3.14 -6.10 11.30
CA GLU A 5 -2.38 -4.96 11.81
C GLU A 5 -1.61 -4.29 10.66
N LEU A 6 -1.75 -2.97 10.52
CA LEU A 6 -0.99 -2.20 9.53
C LEU A 6 0.49 -2.08 9.90
N GLY A 7 0.83 -2.16 11.19
CA GLY A 7 2.21 -1.98 11.66
C GLY A 7 2.66 -0.51 11.75
N PHE A 8 1.83 0.45 11.33
CA PHE A 8 2.00 1.89 11.50
C PHE A 8 0.67 2.56 11.83
N LYS A 9 0.74 3.82 12.29
CA LYS A 9 -0.40 4.74 12.36
C LYS A 9 -0.33 5.70 11.18
N SER A 10 -1.47 6.12 10.63
CA SER A 10 -1.49 7.07 9.51
C SER A 10 -0.81 8.40 9.84
N SER A 11 -0.78 8.80 11.12
CA SER A 11 -0.07 10.00 11.60
C SER A 11 1.46 9.91 11.54
N GLU A 12 2.02 8.71 11.35
CA GLU A 12 3.47 8.49 11.24
C GLU A 12 3.96 8.64 9.79
N LEU A 13 3.03 8.72 8.82
CA LEU A 13 3.35 8.85 7.41
C LEU A 13 3.26 10.32 6.97
N PRO A 14 4.16 10.78 6.09
CA PRO A 14 4.11 12.13 5.51
C PRO A 14 3.05 12.26 4.40
N VAL A 15 2.28 11.19 4.14
CA VAL A 15 1.23 11.12 3.13
C VAL A 15 -0.10 10.76 3.78
N THR A 16 -1.19 11.27 3.20
CA THR A 16 -2.54 10.85 3.59
C THR A 16 -2.93 9.61 2.80
N LEU A 17 -3.10 8.48 3.49
CA LEU A 17 -3.61 7.25 2.91
C LEU A 17 -5.14 7.31 2.78
N LYS A 18 -5.64 6.87 1.64
CA LYS A 18 -7.05 6.59 1.38
C LYS A 18 -7.21 5.08 1.24
N ASP A 19 -8.13 4.51 2.00
CA ASP A 19 -8.43 3.09 1.95
C ASP A 19 -9.07 2.73 0.60
N CYS A 20 -8.55 1.68 -0.05
CA CYS A 20 -9.15 1.06 -1.22
C CYS A 20 -9.18 -0.47 -1.12
N SER A 21 -9.12 -1.00 0.11
CA SER A 21 -9.34 -2.41 0.37
C SER A 21 -10.82 -2.77 0.27
N TYR A 22 -11.09 -3.92 -0.34
CA TYR A 22 -12.42 -4.53 -0.33
C TYR A 22 -12.54 -5.49 0.85
N GLU A 23 -13.76 -5.68 1.37
CA GLU A 23 -14.05 -6.35 2.66
C GLU A 23 -13.39 -7.73 2.85
N ASN A 24 -13.05 -8.43 1.77
CA ASN A 24 -12.45 -9.77 1.78
C ASN A 24 -10.99 -9.80 1.27
N ASP A 25 -10.35 -8.64 1.08
CA ASP A 25 -8.97 -8.61 0.59
C ASP A 25 -8.03 -9.20 1.66
N THR A 26 -7.27 -10.22 1.26
CA THR A 26 -6.24 -10.82 2.12
C THR A 26 -4.99 -9.92 2.18
N CYS A 27 -4.91 -8.91 1.32
CA CYS A 27 -3.86 -7.89 1.30
C CYS A 27 -4.49 -6.49 1.19
N PRO A 28 -4.77 -5.82 2.33
CA PRO A 28 -5.31 -4.47 2.34
C PRO A 28 -4.45 -3.51 1.54
N SER A 29 -5.12 -2.63 0.79
CA SER A 29 -4.46 -1.64 -0.05
C SER A 29 -4.96 -0.24 0.22
N PHE A 30 -4.05 0.71 0.05
CA PHE A 30 -4.30 2.13 0.23
C PHE A 30 -3.73 2.87 -0.98
N TYR A 31 -4.37 3.96 -1.37
CA TYR A 31 -3.74 4.88 -2.32
C TYR A 31 -3.40 6.20 -1.66
N PHE A 32 -2.42 6.88 -2.25
CA PHE A 32 -2.05 8.24 -1.91
C PHE A 32 -1.55 8.96 -3.16
N ARG A 33 -1.52 10.28 -3.10
CA ARG A 33 -1.10 11.14 -4.22
C ARG A 33 0.05 12.02 -3.77
N VAL A 34 1.11 12.07 -4.58
CA VAL A 34 2.22 13.02 -4.43
C VAL A 34 2.30 13.84 -5.71
N LYS A 35 2.04 15.14 -5.60
CA LYS A 35 1.85 16.03 -6.77
C LYS A 35 0.73 15.47 -7.67
N ASP A 36 1.04 15.11 -8.92
CA ASP A 36 0.07 14.62 -9.90
C ASP A 36 0.17 13.10 -10.17
N GLN A 37 0.89 12.37 -9.32
CA GLN A 37 1.05 10.92 -9.45
C GLN A 37 0.37 10.19 -8.29
N TYR A 38 -0.44 9.19 -8.64
CA TYR A 38 -1.01 8.24 -7.69
C TYR A 38 -0.05 7.09 -7.44
N TYR A 39 -0.10 6.59 -6.21
CA TYR A 39 0.65 5.43 -5.74
C TYR A 39 -0.29 4.53 -4.96
N LYS A 40 0.03 3.24 -4.93
CA LYS A 40 -0.70 2.25 -4.12
C LYS A 40 0.28 1.58 -3.15
N LEU A 41 -0.12 1.53 -1.89
CA LEU A 41 0.54 0.81 -0.81
C LEU A 41 -0.25 -0.47 -0.56
N TRP A 42 0.41 -1.61 -0.72
CA TRP A 42 -0.08 -2.92 -0.32
C TRP A 42 0.53 -3.30 1.02
N VAL A 43 -0.30 -3.82 1.92
CA VAL A 43 0.13 -4.24 3.26
C VAL A 43 -0.28 -5.69 3.47
N GLU A 44 0.72 -6.57 3.49
CA GLU A 44 0.53 -7.97 3.80
C GLU A 44 0.39 -8.20 5.32
N TYR A 45 -0.09 -9.40 5.68
CA TYR A 45 -0.11 -9.84 7.06
C TYR A 45 1.30 -9.87 7.66
N LYS A 46 1.39 -9.52 8.95
CA LYS A 46 2.63 -9.69 9.73
C LYS A 46 3.09 -11.14 9.77
N ASP A 47 2.14 -12.07 9.85
CA ASP A 47 2.41 -13.50 9.78
C ASP A 47 2.46 -13.95 8.32
N LYS A 48 3.62 -14.45 7.89
CA LYS A 48 3.85 -14.93 6.51
C LYS A 48 2.90 -16.05 6.11
N ALA A 49 2.45 -16.87 7.06
CA ALA A 49 1.52 -17.97 6.78
C ALA A 49 0.10 -17.50 6.42
N GLN A 50 -0.20 -16.21 6.63
CA GLN A 50 -1.49 -15.59 6.33
C GLN A 50 -1.45 -14.72 5.06
N ARG A 51 -0.27 -14.58 4.44
CA ARG A 51 -0.10 -13.81 3.19
C ARG A 51 -0.63 -14.61 2.00
N GLU A 52 -1.08 -13.91 0.97
CA GLU A 52 -1.38 -14.55 -0.32
C GLU A 52 -0.11 -15.15 -0.93
N ASP A 53 1.01 -14.43 -0.82
CA ASP A 53 2.36 -14.89 -1.13
C ASP A 53 3.25 -14.80 0.13
N PRO A 54 3.62 -15.94 0.75
CA PRO A 54 4.49 -15.98 1.93
C PRO A 54 5.89 -15.39 1.72
N ASP A 55 6.36 -15.32 0.47
CA ASP A 55 7.65 -14.76 0.11
C ASP A 55 7.58 -13.26 -0.18
N SER A 56 6.38 -12.70 -0.36
CA SER A 56 6.18 -11.27 -0.54
C SER A 56 6.55 -10.50 0.74
N PRO A 57 7.35 -9.41 0.64
CA PRO A 57 7.61 -8.52 1.75
C PRO A 57 6.32 -7.85 2.26
N ARG A 58 6.32 -7.46 3.53
CA ARG A 58 5.12 -6.91 4.17
C ARG A 58 4.53 -5.67 3.51
N TYR A 59 5.37 -4.78 3.00
CA TYR A 59 4.97 -3.50 2.44
C TYR A 59 5.48 -3.37 1.01
N THR A 60 4.57 -3.04 0.09
CA THR A 60 4.92 -2.79 -1.31
C THR A 60 4.31 -1.47 -1.76
N VAL A 61 5.11 -0.58 -2.35
CA VAL A 61 4.64 0.65 -2.99
C VAL A 61 4.88 0.56 -4.49
N CYS A 62 3.81 0.75 -5.25
CA CYS A 62 3.84 0.77 -6.71
C CYS A 62 3.24 2.08 -7.24
N LYS A 63 3.55 2.39 -8.51
CA LYS A 63 2.80 3.44 -9.23
C LYS A 63 1.37 2.98 -9.43
N ALA A 64 0.46 3.94 -9.46
CA ALA A 64 -0.94 3.67 -9.72
C ALA A 64 -1.50 4.62 -10.77
N ILE A 65 -2.51 4.12 -11.50
CA ILE A 65 -3.27 4.84 -12.50
C ILE A 65 -4.66 5.10 -11.93
N ASN A 66 -5.17 6.32 -12.12
CA ASN A 66 -6.57 6.62 -11.89
C ASN A 66 -7.33 6.36 -13.21
N GLU A 67 -8.13 5.32 -13.26
CA GLU A 67 -9.02 5.04 -14.40
C GLU A 67 -10.39 5.72 -14.27
N GLY A 68 -10.68 6.29 -13.09
CA GLY A 68 -11.83 7.14 -12.84
C GLY A 68 -11.51 8.61 -13.07
N ASP A 69 -12.02 9.47 -12.18
CA ASP A 69 -11.78 10.92 -12.22
C ASP A 69 -11.34 11.47 -10.85
N ASP A 70 -11.14 12.79 -10.75
CA ASP A 70 -10.69 13.43 -9.51
C ASP A 70 -11.78 13.44 -8.42
N GLU A 71 -13.06 13.34 -8.77
CA GLU A 71 -14.19 13.30 -7.84
C GLU A 71 -14.47 11.86 -7.36
N SER A 72 -14.33 10.89 -8.26
CA SER A 72 -14.55 9.46 -8.07
C SER A 72 -13.35 8.65 -8.57
N PRO A 73 -12.25 8.62 -7.81
CA PRO A 73 -11.03 7.94 -8.24
C PRO A 73 -11.17 6.41 -8.22
N GLU A 74 -10.72 5.77 -9.30
CA GLU A 74 -10.62 4.32 -9.44
C GLU A 74 -9.14 3.94 -9.59
N ILE A 75 -8.49 3.60 -8.46
CA ILE A 75 -7.04 3.50 -8.39
C ILE A 75 -6.54 2.06 -8.53
N TYR A 76 -5.84 1.80 -9.63
CA TYR A 76 -5.25 0.52 -9.97
C TYR A 76 -3.72 0.58 -9.98
N SER A 77 -3.07 -0.52 -9.57
CA SER A 77 -1.62 -0.65 -9.71
C SER A 77 -1.23 -0.64 -11.19
N ASP A 78 -0.22 0.16 -11.55
CA ASP A 78 0.34 0.18 -12.89
C ASP A 78 1.23 -1.05 -13.11
N SER A 79 0.62 -2.16 -13.55
CA SER A 79 1.32 -3.42 -13.81
C SER A 79 2.39 -3.34 -14.91
N SER A 80 2.46 -2.23 -15.67
CA SER A 80 3.54 -1.98 -16.64
C SER A 80 4.82 -1.45 -16.00
N LYS A 81 4.81 -1.18 -14.68
CA LYS A 81 5.94 -0.64 -13.91
C LYS A 81 6.33 -1.60 -12.82
N GLU A 82 7.63 -1.66 -12.57
CA GLU A 82 8.18 -2.34 -11.40
C GLU A 82 7.75 -1.63 -10.11
N ASP A 83 7.72 -2.40 -9.02
CA ASP A 83 7.52 -1.86 -7.68
C ASP A 83 8.62 -0.85 -7.34
N LEU A 84 8.22 0.27 -6.75
CA LEU A 84 9.14 1.34 -6.35
C LEU A 84 9.83 1.02 -5.02
N PHE A 85 9.15 0.23 -4.18
CA PHE A 85 9.62 -0.12 -2.85
C PHE A 85 9.00 -1.45 -2.43
N ARG A 86 9.82 -2.31 -1.82
CA ARG A 86 9.38 -3.53 -1.14
C ARG A 86 10.21 -3.73 0.12
N SER A 87 9.57 -3.94 1.27
CA SER A 87 10.27 -4.22 2.53
C SER A 87 9.39 -4.94 3.53
N GLU A 88 10.03 -5.66 4.45
CA GLU A 88 9.39 -6.23 5.63
C GLU A 88 9.23 -5.20 6.77
N TYR A 89 10.05 -4.14 6.77
CA TYR A 89 10.21 -3.23 7.90
C TYR A 89 9.48 -1.91 7.69
N VAL A 90 8.63 -1.56 8.66
CA VAL A 90 7.85 -0.33 8.62
C VAL A 90 8.73 0.93 8.66
N SER A 91 9.88 0.87 9.33
CA SER A 91 10.84 1.99 9.36
C SER A 91 11.38 2.33 7.98
N GLU A 92 11.57 1.33 7.12
CA GLU A 92 12.03 1.53 5.74
C GLU A 92 10.92 2.12 4.88
N LEU A 93 9.66 1.70 5.09
CA LEU A 93 8.50 2.30 4.43
C LEU A 93 8.37 3.78 4.80
N ILE A 94 8.45 4.12 6.09
CA ILE A 94 8.38 5.50 6.57
C ILE A 94 9.53 6.32 5.97
N GLY A 95 10.74 5.77 5.94
CA GLY A 95 11.90 6.40 5.32
C GLY A 95 11.69 6.67 3.83
N PHE A 96 11.20 5.69 3.08
CA PHE A 96 10.88 5.82 1.66
C PHE A 96 9.81 6.88 1.38
N LEU A 97 8.76 6.95 2.21
CA LEU A 97 7.71 7.94 2.01
C LEU A 97 8.13 9.37 2.41
N SER A 98 9.21 9.51 3.19
CA SER A 98 9.70 10.80 3.69
C SER A 98 10.80 11.43 2.84
N SER A 99 11.31 10.73 1.82
CA SER A 99 12.36 11.21 0.91
C SER A 99 11.81 11.97 -0.28
#